data_AF-A0A920AI86-F1
#
_entry.id   AF-A0A920AI86-F1
#
_cell.length_a   1.000
_cell.length_b   1.000
_cell.length_c   1.000
_cell.angle_alpha   90.00
_cell.angle_beta   90.00
_cell.angle_gamma   90.00
#
_symmetry.space_group_name_H-M   'P 1'
#
loop_
_entity.id
_entity.type
_entity.pdbx_description
1 polymer ?
#
loop_
_entity_poly.entity_id
_entity_poly.type
_entity_poly.pdbx_seq_one_letter_code
_entity_poly.pdbx_strand_id
1 'polypeptide(L)'
;MSLNQEFQKNSWLQPLEPEMLYQSLFNLTASRLAYEKGWSREALIRVSAAVDIACWDIIGKISGLPLYQLFGGFRNKVPCYVTCAYYREGKDHAELKDEIQMLVDQGHQGFKAKVGGLSLAEDLERMELVREIIGPERDLMIDVNRAWDLKTAIEGPVCLSL
;
A
#
# COMPACT_ATOMS: atom_id res chain seq x y z
N MET A 1 39.74 -21.64 -17.46
CA MET A 1 38.53 -22.07 -16.73
C MET A 1 37.65 -20.85 -16.58
N SER A 2 36.57 -20.79 -17.35
CA SER A 2 35.71 -19.61 -17.44
C SER A 2 34.92 -19.43 -16.14
N LEU A 3 34.71 -18.16 -15.76
CA LEU A 3 33.85 -17.70 -14.66
C LEU A 3 32.48 -18.41 -14.61
N ASN A 4 32.01 -18.99 -15.72
CA ASN A 4 30.74 -19.71 -15.84
C ASN A 4 30.65 -21.04 -15.07
N GLN A 5 31.75 -21.68 -14.67
CA GLN A 5 31.68 -22.97 -13.95
C GLN A 5 31.43 -22.83 -12.44
N GLU A 6 31.69 -21.65 -11.86
CA GLU A 6 31.35 -21.37 -10.45
C GLU A 6 29.88 -20.95 -10.26
N PHE A 7 29.25 -20.37 -11.29
CA PHE A 7 27.83 -19.99 -11.26
C PHE A 7 26.85 -21.17 -11.14
N GLN A 8 27.28 -22.39 -11.49
CA GLN A 8 26.40 -23.57 -11.50
C GLN A 8 26.29 -24.30 -10.16
N LYS A 9 27.12 -23.99 -9.16
CA LYS A 9 27.18 -24.81 -7.93
C LYS A 9 26.14 -24.49 -6.86
N ASN A 10 25.44 -23.36 -6.93
CA ASN A 10 24.44 -22.94 -5.94
C ASN A 10 23.15 -22.41 -6.60
N SER A 11 22.41 -23.29 -7.30
CA SER A 11 21.25 -22.89 -8.12
C SER A 11 20.03 -22.35 -7.35
N TRP A 12 20.06 -22.30 -6.01
CA TRP A 12 18.91 -21.94 -5.18
C TRP A 12 18.88 -20.45 -4.74
N LEU A 13 19.84 -19.63 -5.20
CA LEU A 13 19.92 -18.18 -4.93
C LEU A 13 20.47 -17.42 -6.15
N GLN A 14 19.79 -17.49 -7.30
CA GLN A 14 20.12 -16.62 -8.44
C GLN A 14 19.20 -15.39 -8.44
N PRO A 15 19.74 -14.16 -8.25
CA PRO A 15 18.93 -12.93 -8.27
C PRO A 15 18.23 -12.65 -9.61
N LEU A 16 18.57 -13.39 -10.66
CA LEU A 16 17.99 -13.28 -12.00
C LEU A 16 16.78 -14.22 -12.20
N GLU A 17 16.41 -15.00 -11.18
CA GLU A 17 15.24 -15.89 -11.17
C GLU A 17 14.29 -15.52 -10.01
N PRO A 18 13.73 -14.29 -9.99
CA PRO A 18 12.93 -13.78 -8.87
C PRO A 18 11.74 -14.68 -8.56
N GLU A 19 11.10 -15.27 -9.57
CA GLU A 19 9.94 -16.16 -9.39
C GLU A 19 10.31 -17.43 -8.61
N MET A 20 11.47 -18.02 -8.88
CA MET A 20 11.94 -19.22 -8.18
C MET A 20 12.25 -18.93 -6.72
N LEU A 21 12.86 -17.77 -6.45
CA LEU A 21 13.15 -17.31 -5.09
C LEU A 21 11.88 -16.98 -4.31
N TYR A 22 10.97 -16.25 -4.94
CA TYR A 22 9.67 -15.93 -4.36
C TYR A 22 8.90 -17.21 -4.02
N GLN A 23 8.79 -18.15 -4.96
CA GLN A 23 8.11 -19.43 -4.71
C GLN A 23 8.76 -20.21 -3.57
N SER A 24 10.09 -20.29 -3.54
CA SER A 24 10.83 -20.98 -2.47
C SER A 24 10.52 -20.39 -1.10
N LEU A 25 10.54 -19.06 -0.97
CA LEU A 25 10.25 -18.37 0.29
C LEU A 25 8.75 -18.42 0.63
N PHE A 26 7.87 -18.23 -0.35
CA PHE A 26 6.43 -18.25 -0.16
C PHE A 26 5.93 -19.64 0.26
N ASN A 27 6.51 -20.71 -0.28
CA ASN A 27 6.19 -22.08 0.11
C ASN A 27 6.49 -22.37 1.59
N LEU A 28 7.43 -21.64 2.21
CA LEU A 28 7.67 -21.74 3.65
C LEU A 28 6.43 -21.34 4.46
N THR A 29 5.56 -20.46 3.95
CA THR A 29 4.37 -19.97 4.66
C THR A 29 3.37 -21.06 5.02
N ALA A 30 3.41 -22.20 4.33
CA ALA A 30 2.57 -23.38 4.59
C ALA A 30 3.40 -24.62 4.98
N SER A 31 4.71 -24.46 5.19
CA SER A 31 5.61 -25.58 5.46
C SER A 31 5.57 -26.02 6.91
N ARG A 32 5.74 -27.32 7.13
CA ARG A 32 5.98 -27.89 8.46
C ARG A 32 7.23 -27.31 9.12
N LEU A 33 8.27 -27.03 8.32
CA LEU A 33 9.52 -26.43 8.80
C LEU A 33 9.28 -25.08 9.47
N ALA A 34 8.53 -24.18 8.82
CA ALA A 34 8.21 -22.87 9.38
C ALA A 34 7.44 -23.00 10.70
N TYR A 35 6.49 -23.94 10.78
CA TYR A 35 5.77 -24.24 12.01
C TYR A 35 6.72 -24.70 13.14
N GLU A 36 7.58 -25.69 12.87
CA GLU A 36 8.52 -26.23 13.84
C GLU A 36 9.58 -25.20 14.29
N LYS A 37 9.93 -24.25 13.42
CA LYS A 37 10.84 -23.13 13.72
C LYS A 37 10.15 -21.93 14.37
N GLY A 38 8.83 -21.93 14.48
CA GLY A 38 8.06 -20.80 15.01
C GLY A 38 8.11 -19.55 14.12
N TRP A 39 8.37 -19.69 12.83
CA TRP A 39 8.38 -18.57 11.90
C TRP A 39 6.95 -18.13 11.60
N SER A 40 6.63 -16.87 11.85
CA SER A 40 5.30 -16.35 11.56
C SER A 40 5.10 -16.25 10.04
N ARG A 41 3.88 -16.57 9.60
CA ARG A 41 3.48 -16.41 8.19
C ARG A 41 3.67 -14.97 7.71
N GLU A 42 3.38 -14.00 8.58
CA GLU A 42 3.57 -12.58 8.29
C GLU A 42 5.04 -12.24 8.03
N ALA A 43 5.96 -12.70 8.88
CA ALA A 43 7.39 -12.44 8.71
C ALA A 43 7.90 -13.05 7.40
N LEU A 44 7.47 -14.28 7.08
CA LEU A 44 7.83 -14.94 5.82
C LEU A 44 7.35 -14.17 4.60
N ILE A 45 6.10 -13.69 4.59
CA ILE A 45 5.57 -12.86 3.49
C ILE A 45 6.37 -11.57 3.33
N ARG A 46 6.70 -10.89 4.44
CA ARG A 46 7.49 -9.66 4.43
C ARG A 46 8.90 -9.89 3.86
N VAL A 47 9.54 -10.98 4.24
CA VAL A 47 10.86 -11.37 3.72
C VAL A 47 10.78 -11.73 2.24
N SER A 48 9.78 -12.52 1.82
CA SER A 48 9.56 -12.85 0.40
C SER A 48 9.45 -11.59 -0.45
N ALA A 49 8.66 -10.60 -0.01
CA ALA A 49 8.49 -9.34 -0.73
C ALA A 49 9.81 -8.53 -0.81
N ALA A 50 10.56 -8.46 0.28
CA ALA A 50 11.84 -7.73 0.30
C ALA A 50 12.87 -8.36 -0.67
N VAL A 51 12.95 -9.69 -0.70
CA VAL A 51 13.84 -10.42 -1.62
C VAL A 51 13.40 -10.24 -3.07
N ASP A 52 12.10 -10.36 -3.35
CA ASP A 52 11.55 -10.17 -4.70
C ASP A 52 11.85 -8.78 -5.26
N ILE A 53 11.61 -7.72 -4.47
CA ILE A 53 11.93 -6.33 -4.83
C ILE A 53 13.43 -6.18 -5.15
N ALA A 54 14.31 -6.77 -4.32
CA ALA A 54 15.75 -6.69 -4.53
C ALA A 54 16.20 -7.41 -5.81
N CYS A 55 15.60 -8.56 -6.13
CA CYS A 55 15.89 -9.29 -7.36
C CYS A 55 15.45 -8.48 -8.59
N TRP A 56 14.25 -7.90 -8.56
CA TRP A 56 13.79 -7.03 -9.64
C TRP A 56 14.65 -5.78 -9.80
N ASP A 57 15.08 -5.14 -8.71
CA ASP A 57 16.02 -4.01 -8.77
C ASP A 57 17.36 -4.39 -9.41
N ILE A 58 17.90 -5.59 -9.10
CA ILE A 58 19.11 -6.11 -9.76
C ILE A 58 18.87 -6.31 -11.26
N ILE A 59 17.74 -6.90 -11.66
CA ILE A 59 17.37 -7.09 -13.07
C ILE A 59 17.23 -5.74 -13.79
N GLY A 60 16.60 -4.76 -13.16
CA GLY A 60 16.51 -3.39 -13.66
C GLY A 60 17.89 -2.75 -13.90
N LYS A 61 18.78 -2.85 -12.91
CA LYS A 61 20.15 -2.32 -13.00
C LYS A 61 20.98 -2.99 -14.09
N ILE A 62 20.89 -4.32 -14.24
CA ILE A 62 21.64 -5.06 -15.26
C ILE A 62 21.10 -4.78 -16.66
N SER A 63 19.78 -4.70 -16.82
CA SER A 63 19.15 -4.41 -18.10
C SER A 63 19.27 -2.95 -18.52
N GLY A 64 19.60 -2.04 -17.59
CA GLY A 64 19.60 -0.60 -17.82
C GLY A 64 18.20 -0.02 -18.04
N LEU A 65 17.15 -0.76 -17.65
CA LEU A 65 15.76 -0.36 -17.84
C LEU A 65 15.08 -0.11 -16.48
N PRO A 66 14.22 0.91 -16.37
CA PRO A 66 13.36 1.06 -15.21
C PRO A 66 12.31 -0.07 -15.17
N LEU A 67 11.93 -0.54 -13.98
CA LEU A 67 11.05 -1.71 -13.81
C LEU A 67 9.72 -1.60 -14.56
N TYR A 68 9.12 -0.41 -14.64
CA TYR A 68 7.84 -0.25 -15.33
C TYR A 68 7.93 -0.60 -16.83
N GLN A 69 9.11 -0.43 -17.46
CA GLN A 69 9.34 -0.83 -18.85
C GLN A 69 9.59 -2.34 -18.96
N LEU A 70 10.32 -2.92 -18.01
CA LEU A 70 10.49 -4.38 -17.93
C LEU A 70 9.14 -5.10 -17.80
N PHE A 71 8.19 -4.50 -17.08
CA PHE A 71 6.83 -5.02 -16.92
C PHE A 71 5.87 -4.66 -18.08
N GLY A 72 6.40 -4.24 -19.23
CA GLY A 72 5.62 -4.01 -20.45
C GLY A 72 5.13 -2.58 -20.67
N GLY A 73 5.29 -1.68 -19.70
CA GLY A 73 5.18 -0.22 -19.85
C GLY A 73 3.95 0.34 -20.59
N PHE A 74 2.92 0.74 -19.84
CA PHE A 74 1.75 1.42 -20.44
C PHE A 74 1.80 2.96 -20.36
N ARG A 75 2.28 3.51 -19.25
CA ARG A 75 2.36 4.96 -18.98
C ARG A 75 3.55 5.29 -18.09
N ASN A 76 4.04 6.52 -18.16
CA ASN A 76 5.17 7.01 -17.35
C ASN A 76 4.75 7.98 -16.23
N LYS A 77 3.44 8.18 -16.04
CA LYS A 77 2.83 8.93 -14.93
C LYS A 77 1.58 8.18 -14.47
N VAL A 78 1.34 8.16 -13.17
CA VAL A 78 0.14 7.54 -12.56
C VAL A 78 -0.54 8.55 -11.63
N PRO A 79 -1.89 8.57 -11.57
CA PRO A 79 -2.58 9.31 -10.53
C PRO A 79 -2.16 8.81 -9.14
N CYS A 80 -1.94 9.74 -8.23
CA CYS A 80 -1.61 9.46 -6.83
C CYS A 80 -2.67 10.10 -5.94
N TYR A 81 -2.86 9.51 -4.76
CA TYR A 81 -3.69 10.07 -3.72
C TYR A 81 -2.88 10.24 -2.43
N VAL A 82 -3.33 11.13 -1.56
CA VAL A 82 -2.77 11.34 -0.22
C VAL A 82 -3.71 10.78 0.83
N THR A 83 -3.16 10.14 1.87
CA THR A 83 -3.98 9.73 3.03
C THR A 83 -4.07 10.90 4.00
N CYS A 84 -5.28 11.20 4.47
CA CYS A 84 -5.57 12.38 5.29
C CYS A 84 -6.58 12.09 6.40
N ALA A 85 -6.92 13.14 7.17
CA ALA A 85 -7.95 13.12 8.20
C ALA A 85 -7.68 12.10 9.32
N TYR A 86 -6.40 11.88 9.63
CA TYR A 86 -6.01 11.04 10.77
C TYR A 86 -6.57 11.61 12.08
N TYR A 87 -7.01 10.70 12.95
CA TYR A 87 -7.40 11.02 14.32
C TYR A 87 -6.18 11.36 15.17
N ARG A 88 -6.33 12.38 16.02
CA ARG A 88 -5.38 12.73 17.06
C ARG A 88 -6.17 13.30 18.22
N GLU A 89 -5.75 12.96 19.44
CA GLU A 89 -6.37 13.51 20.65
C GLU A 89 -6.31 15.05 20.61
N GLY A 90 -7.46 15.68 20.90
CA GLY A 90 -7.63 17.13 20.88
C GLY A 90 -7.74 17.77 19.50
N LYS A 91 -7.70 16.99 18.41
CA LYS A 91 -7.81 17.52 17.06
C LYS A 91 -9.23 17.91 16.71
N ASP A 92 -9.45 19.21 16.49
CA ASP A 92 -10.74 19.77 16.17
C ASP A 92 -10.95 19.95 14.65
N HIS A 93 -12.08 20.57 14.29
CA HIS A 93 -12.43 20.86 12.90
C HIS A 93 -11.55 21.95 12.28
N ALA A 94 -10.95 22.86 13.07
CA ALA A 94 -10.06 23.89 12.53
C ALA A 94 -8.73 23.24 12.11
N GLU A 95 -8.14 22.40 12.96
CA GLU A 95 -6.93 21.66 12.61
C GLU A 95 -7.16 20.67 11.46
N LEU A 96 -8.36 20.08 11.35
CA LEU A 96 -8.73 19.29 10.17
C LEU A 96 -8.78 20.15 8.91
N LYS A 97 -9.39 21.35 8.96
CA LYS A 97 -9.41 22.28 7.82
C LYS A 97 -8.01 22.61 7.34
N ASP A 98 -7.13 22.97 8.27
CA ASP A 98 -5.76 23.36 7.96
C ASP A 98 -4.96 22.20 7.33
N GLU A 99 -5.12 20.96 7.83
CA GLU A 99 -4.50 19.78 7.21
C GLU A 99 -4.97 19.61 5.77
N ILE A 100 -6.28 19.65 5.53
CA ILE A 100 -6.83 19.39 4.20
C ILE A 100 -6.48 20.52 3.24
N GLN A 101 -6.54 21.78 3.68
CA GLN A 101 -6.13 22.92 2.87
C GLN A 101 -4.65 22.84 2.50
N MET A 102 -3.77 22.50 3.45
CA MET A 102 -2.35 22.30 3.17
C MET A 102 -2.14 21.23 2.08
N LEU A 103 -2.91 20.14 2.09
CA LEU A 103 -2.82 19.09 1.08
C LEU A 103 -3.38 19.55 -0.29
N VAL A 104 -4.42 20.37 -0.30
CA VAL A 104 -4.91 21.02 -1.53
C VAL A 104 -3.84 21.95 -2.12
N ASP A 105 -3.18 22.75 -1.28
CA ASP A 105 -2.13 23.69 -1.68
C ASP A 105 -0.87 22.99 -2.20
N GLN A 106 -0.60 21.76 -1.74
CA GLN A 106 0.42 20.88 -2.31
C GLN A 106 0.07 20.32 -3.70
N GLY A 107 -1.16 20.54 -4.18
CA GLY A 107 -1.63 20.15 -5.51
C GLY A 107 -2.22 18.74 -5.60
N HIS A 108 -2.49 18.08 -4.48
CA HIS A 108 -3.10 16.74 -4.48
C HIS A 108 -4.47 16.76 -5.15
N GLN A 109 -4.75 15.71 -5.93
CA GLN A 109 -6.02 15.54 -6.65
C GLN A 109 -6.88 14.41 -6.09
N GLY A 110 -6.28 13.45 -5.37
CA GLY A 110 -6.99 12.36 -4.71
C GLY A 110 -6.71 12.33 -3.21
N PHE A 111 -7.77 12.10 -2.44
CA PHE A 111 -7.75 12.14 -0.99
C PHE A 111 -8.35 10.84 -0.45
N LYS A 112 -7.62 10.16 0.44
CA LYS A 112 -8.13 8.99 1.16
C LYS A 112 -8.24 9.31 2.64
N ALA A 113 -9.43 9.66 3.08
CA ALA A 113 -9.70 10.05 4.45
C ALA A 113 -9.89 8.83 5.37
N LYS A 114 -9.36 8.90 6.60
CA LYS A 114 -9.61 7.90 7.63
C LYS A 114 -10.98 8.12 8.28
N VAL A 115 -11.77 7.05 8.33
CA VAL A 115 -13.10 6.98 8.99
C VAL A 115 -13.17 5.75 9.91
N GLY A 116 -14.20 5.64 10.73
CA GLY A 116 -14.45 4.53 11.65
C GLY A 116 -13.73 4.62 13.00
N GLY A 117 -13.06 5.74 13.30
CA GLY A 117 -12.47 6.01 14.61
C GLY A 117 -13.41 6.74 15.56
N LEU A 118 -14.53 7.26 15.06
CA LEU A 118 -15.58 7.98 15.79
C LEU A 118 -16.95 7.36 15.49
N SER A 119 -18.01 7.94 16.03
CA SER A 119 -19.37 7.57 15.61
C SER A 119 -19.57 7.92 14.13
N LEU A 120 -20.48 7.20 13.47
CA LEU A 120 -20.78 7.44 12.04
C LEU A 120 -21.21 8.89 11.78
N ALA A 121 -21.96 9.50 12.71
CA ALA A 121 -22.38 10.90 12.61
C ALA A 121 -21.19 11.87 12.65
N GLU A 122 -20.25 11.67 13.57
CA GLU A 122 -19.05 12.52 13.67
C GLU A 122 -18.13 12.37 12.45
N ASP A 123 -17.99 11.14 11.94
CA ASP A 123 -17.24 10.91 10.70
C ASP A 123 -17.91 11.54 9.48
N LEU A 124 -19.26 11.56 9.42
CA LEU A 124 -20.00 12.26 8.37
C LEU A 124 -19.70 13.76 8.38
N GLU A 125 -19.78 14.42 9.53
CA GLU A 125 -19.46 15.85 9.67
C GLU A 125 -18.03 16.16 9.22
N ARG A 126 -17.08 15.29 9.59
CA ARG A 126 -15.68 15.42 9.16
C ARG A 126 -15.55 15.26 7.64
N MET A 127 -16.27 14.32 7.03
CA MET A 127 -16.18 14.07 5.58
C MET A 127 -16.88 15.16 4.77
N GLU A 128 -17.99 15.73 5.26
CA GLU A 128 -18.61 16.92 4.67
C GLU A 128 -17.63 18.08 4.63
N LEU A 129 -16.92 18.30 5.74
CA LEU A 129 -15.90 19.32 5.83
C LEU A 129 -14.73 19.08 4.87
N VAL A 130 -14.22 17.83 4.80
CA VAL A 130 -13.19 17.47 3.82
C VAL A 130 -13.69 17.78 2.41
N ARG A 131 -14.90 17.33 2.05
CA ARG A 131 -15.51 17.52 0.72
C ARG A 131 -15.61 19.00 0.35
N GLU A 132 -16.05 19.84 1.27
CA GLU A 132 -16.16 21.29 1.09
C GLU A 132 -14.81 21.90 0.69
N ILE A 133 -13.74 21.56 1.40
CA ILE A 133 -12.40 22.14 1.20
C ILE A 133 -11.79 21.67 -0.12
N ILE A 134 -11.86 20.37 -0.41
CA ILE A 134 -11.23 19.83 -1.62
C ILE A 134 -12.03 20.15 -2.89
N GLY A 135 -13.31 20.56 -2.75
CA GLY A 135 -14.21 20.93 -3.84
C GLY A 135 -14.66 19.72 -4.68
N PRO A 136 -15.75 19.79 -5.46
CA PRO A 136 -16.42 18.61 -6.03
C PRO A 136 -15.58 17.78 -7.02
N GLU A 137 -14.58 18.38 -7.67
CA GLU A 137 -13.81 17.76 -8.76
C GLU A 137 -12.72 16.79 -8.30
N ARG A 138 -12.28 16.89 -7.03
CA ARG A 138 -11.19 16.06 -6.51
C ARG A 138 -11.71 14.71 -6.01
N ASP A 139 -10.95 13.65 -6.24
CA ASP A 139 -11.32 12.31 -5.81
C ASP A 139 -11.31 12.22 -4.28
N LEU A 140 -12.41 11.73 -3.71
CA LEU A 140 -12.53 11.45 -2.28
C LEU A 140 -12.81 9.96 -2.08
N MET A 141 -11.94 9.31 -1.32
CA MET A 141 -12.07 7.93 -0.88
C MET A 141 -12.07 7.88 0.64
N ILE A 142 -12.66 6.84 1.20
CA ILE A 142 -12.66 6.57 2.65
C ILE A 142 -11.93 5.27 2.96
N ASP A 143 -11.27 5.23 4.11
CA ASP A 143 -10.57 4.05 4.62
C ASP A 143 -10.94 3.83 6.09
N VAL A 144 -11.85 2.87 6.28
CA VAL A 144 -12.42 2.46 7.57
C VAL A 144 -11.45 1.60 8.40
N ASN A 145 -10.40 1.06 7.77
CA ASN A 145 -9.44 0.16 8.43
C ASN A 145 -10.08 -0.98 9.26
N ARG A 146 -11.18 -1.56 8.76
CA ARG A 146 -11.96 -2.63 9.40
C ARG A 146 -12.62 -2.26 10.74
N ALA A 147 -12.76 -0.98 11.05
CA ALA A 147 -13.32 -0.54 12.33
C ALA A 147 -14.85 -0.70 12.45
N TRP A 148 -15.57 -0.66 11.33
CA TRP A 148 -17.03 -0.83 11.33
C TRP A 148 -17.44 -2.29 11.50
N ASP A 149 -18.50 -2.50 12.25
CA ASP A 149 -19.22 -3.77 12.26
C ASP A 149 -20.04 -3.95 10.96
N LEU A 150 -20.68 -5.11 10.81
CA LEU A 150 -21.46 -5.42 9.62
C LEU A 150 -22.59 -4.40 9.39
N LYS A 151 -23.26 -3.94 10.45
CA LYS A 151 -24.39 -3.02 10.33
C LYS A 151 -23.90 -1.66 9.84
N THR A 152 -22.89 -1.08 10.50
CA THR A 152 -22.31 0.19 10.11
C THR A 152 -21.66 0.12 8.72
N ALA A 153 -21.08 -1.02 8.33
CA ALA A 153 -20.54 -1.21 6.99
C ALA A 153 -21.60 -1.22 5.88
N ILE A 154 -22.84 -1.59 6.18
CA ILE A 154 -23.98 -1.50 5.26
C ILE A 154 -24.50 -0.04 5.19
N GLU A 155 -24.61 0.63 6.33
CA GLU A 155 -25.18 1.98 6.43
C GLU A 155 -24.20 3.08 5.97
N GLY A 156 -22.94 2.97 6.34
CA GLY A 156 -21.92 4.01 6.16
C GLY A 156 -21.72 4.47 4.71
N PRO A 157 -21.58 3.58 3.71
CA PRO A 157 -21.42 3.99 2.31
C PRO A 157 -22.60 4.83 1.77
N VAL A 158 -23.82 4.57 2.24
CA VAL A 158 -25.01 5.35 1.84
C VAL A 158 -24.93 6.76 2.41
N CYS A 159 -24.52 6.88 3.68
CA CYS A 159 -24.42 8.17 4.33
C CYS A 159 -23.26 9.03 3.79
N LEU A 160 -22.15 8.39 3.40
CA LEU A 160 -20.92 9.08 2.94
C LEU A 160 -20.86 9.32 1.43
N SER A 161 -21.99 9.19 0.73
CA SER A 161 -22.10 9.53 -0.69
C SER A 161 -22.21 11.06 -0.85
N LEU A 162 -21.06 11.74 -0.68
CA LEU A 162 -20.88 13.20 -0.73
C LEU A 162 -20.32 13.67 -2.06
#